data_AF-A0A535VZM5-F1
#
_entry.id   AF-A0A535VZM5-F1
#
_cell.length_a   1.000
_cell.length_b   1.000
_cell.length_c   1.000
_cell.angle_alpha   90.00
_cell.angle_beta   90.00
_cell.angle_gamma   90.00
#
_symmetry.space_group_name_H-M   'P 1'
#
loop_
_entity.id
_entity.type
_entity.pdbx_description
1 polymer ?
#
loop_
_entity_poly.entity_id
_entity_poly.type
_entity_poly.pdbx_seq_one_letter_code
_entity_poly.pdbx_strand_id
1 'polypeptide(L)'
;MPRAPAAAGVSACDYQRDYPGLNGFRTRRFGRRRNHEAQRDVRLEPIVKRLAGGRMGMAISLGLLVGVVVSALFGVFPNLRATGTALNAGASSFPPDANAVALAAGLAATPPMGWNGYNRYYLHVTARMVEAEASALVRTGMKAAGYAYVNIDGGWDLSTRSESGALQPDPARFPDGIKPVADYVHSLGLKFGIYASAGTMNCAATTAGSYGHYRQDTATFASWGVDYIKFDWCYIPMRSYPHMTERQVSQVLSTEMAGAIAASGRPMLYDVNDAYDKPWTWSVQLAAMWRTSNDIKDHYRSLLYNFQHDVGYHLLARPGHWNDPDMLEIGNGGLSYGEEKAQFSLWAEMAAPLIAGNDVRNMTPLTRSILTNLAVIAVDQDRLGRQGYPVATAGGHWVLTKPLVNGDRAVVLFNATSKQVTISTTVARIGLTGSSSYSLLNLWSGLTSKTSGVITANLPPHSVVMYDVAPLG
;
A
#
# COMPACT_ATOMS: atom_id res chain seq x y z
N MET A 1 -37.17 32.05 45.74
CA MET A 1 -35.86 31.65 46.31
C MET A 1 -35.16 30.75 45.29
N PRO A 2 -33.86 30.93 45.04
CA PRO A 2 -33.45 31.47 43.74
C PRO A 2 -32.27 30.75 43.03
N ARG A 3 -32.23 30.99 41.70
CA ARG A 3 -31.09 31.26 40.79
C ARG A 3 -29.86 30.34 40.76
N ALA A 4 -29.53 29.97 39.52
CA ALA A 4 -28.21 29.56 39.06
C ALA A 4 -27.09 30.55 39.43
N PRO A 5 -25.82 30.10 39.49
CA PRO A 5 -24.67 30.95 39.27
C PRO A 5 -24.05 30.76 37.89
N ALA A 6 -23.57 31.89 37.38
CA ALA A 6 -22.92 32.10 36.10
C ALA A 6 -21.43 31.67 36.11
N ALA A 7 -20.88 31.70 34.91
CA ALA A 7 -19.48 31.52 34.59
C ALA A 7 -18.53 32.47 35.34
N ALA A 8 -17.33 31.97 35.65
CA ALA A 8 -16.12 32.76 35.83
C ALA A 8 -14.95 31.96 35.25
N GLY A 9 -14.29 32.51 34.24
CA GLY A 9 -13.01 31.99 33.74
C GLY A 9 -11.86 32.56 34.56
N VAL A 10 -10.81 31.77 34.79
CA VAL A 10 -9.45 32.26 35.09
C VAL A 10 -8.40 31.26 34.59
N SER A 11 -7.53 31.79 33.74
CA SER A 11 -6.08 31.57 33.56
C SER A 11 -5.43 30.21 33.83
N ALA A 12 -4.64 29.81 32.83
CA ALA A 12 -3.49 28.93 32.94
C ALA A 12 -2.49 29.41 34.01
N CYS A 13 -1.95 28.47 34.78
CA CYS A 13 -0.52 28.26 35.06
C CYS A 13 -0.35 27.05 35.99
N ASP A 14 0.76 26.35 35.77
CA ASP A 14 1.44 25.42 36.67
C ASP A 14 0.75 24.11 37.08
N TYR A 15 1.24 22.99 36.53
CA TYR A 15 1.79 21.90 37.35
C TYR A 15 2.60 20.94 36.48
N GLN A 16 3.93 21.05 36.53
CA GLN A 16 4.88 20.05 36.08
C GLN A 16 5.89 19.82 37.22
N ARG A 17 5.88 18.61 37.79
CA ARG A 17 6.91 17.91 38.62
C ARG A 17 6.22 16.69 39.24
N ASP A 18 6.74 15.48 39.31
CA ASP A 18 8.11 14.97 39.32
C ASP A 18 8.13 13.52 38.77
N TYR A 19 9.23 13.09 38.14
CA TYR A 19 10.13 12.04 38.66
C TYR A 19 11.44 12.04 37.84
N PRO A 20 12.61 11.77 38.48
CA PRO A 20 13.92 12.20 38.00
C PRO A 20 14.78 11.06 37.43
N GLY A 21 15.83 11.44 36.70
CA GLY A 21 17.10 10.71 36.68
C GLY A 21 17.58 10.23 35.32
N LEU A 22 18.41 11.04 34.65
CA LEU A 22 19.83 10.73 34.41
C LEU A 22 20.44 11.84 33.55
N ASN A 23 21.12 12.77 34.23
CA ASN A 23 22.03 13.73 33.62
C ASN A 23 23.39 13.07 33.41
N GLY A 24 23.97 13.28 32.23
CA GLY A 24 25.40 13.16 32.02
C GLY A 24 25.79 12.78 30.59
N PHE A 25 25.96 13.76 29.70
CA PHE A 25 27.30 14.17 29.23
C PHE A 25 27.21 15.26 28.15
N ARG A 26 28.27 16.06 28.12
CA ARG A 26 28.40 17.38 27.51
C ARG A 26 28.29 17.41 25.98
N THR A 27 27.77 18.54 25.53
CA THR A 27 27.71 19.09 24.18
C THR A 27 29.01 19.00 23.36
N ARG A 28 28.91 18.54 22.11
CA ARG A 28 29.75 19.03 21.00
C ARG A 28 28.85 19.44 19.83
N ARG A 29 28.97 20.71 19.41
CA ARG A 29 28.41 21.25 18.17
C ARG A 29 29.05 20.53 16.98
N PHE A 30 28.26 20.07 16.02
CA PHE A 30 28.70 19.87 14.64
C PHE A 30 27.61 20.34 13.67
N GLY A 31 28.08 21.07 12.66
CA GLY A 31 27.27 21.85 11.73
C GLY A 31 26.56 21.05 10.66
N ARG A 32 25.57 21.73 10.07
CA ARG A 32 24.80 21.36 8.87
C ARG A 32 25.70 20.82 7.75
N ARG A 33 25.36 19.64 7.23
CA ARG A 33 25.57 19.30 5.81
C ARG A 33 24.24 18.83 5.22
N ARG A 34 23.87 19.48 4.11
CA ARG A 34 22.77 19.12 3.21
C ARG A 34 23.29 18.01 2.30
N ASN A 35 22.53 16.93 2.12
CA ASN A 35 22.73 16.00 1.02
C ASN A 35 21.87 16.45 -0.16
N HIS A 36 22.53 16.83 -1.25
CA HIS A 36 21.94 16.95 -2.58
C HIS A 36 22.30 15.66 -3.33
N GLU A 37 21.31 14.88 -3.75
CA GLU A 37 21.47 13.93 -4.85
C GLU A 37 20.92 14.58 -6.11
N ALA A 38 21.81 14.72 -7.09
CA ALA A 38 21.55 15.35 -8.37
C ALA A 38 21.35 14.28 -9.44
N GLN A 39 20.25 14.43 -10.19
CA GLN A 39 20.00 13.81 -11.48
C GLN A 39 21.18 14.08 -12.43
N ARG A 40 21.60 13.06 -13.19
CA ARG A 40 22.52 13.24 -14.32
C ARG A 40 21.82 12.86 -15.63
N ASP A 41 21.50 13.89 -16.40
CA ASP A 41 21.30 13.81 -17.84
C ASP A 41 22.66 13.68 -18.53
N VAL A 42 22.75 12.75 -19.48
CA VAL A 42 23.92 12.57 -20.35
C VAL A 42 23.66 13.29 -21.68
N ARG A 43 24.52 14.26 -22.02
CA ARG A 43 24.73 14.72 -23.41
C ARG A 43 26.16 14.39 -23.84
N LEU A 44 26.24 13.95 -25.09
CA LEU A 44 27.42 13.46 -25.80
C LEU A 44 28.17 14.58 -26.55
N GLU A 45 29.49 14.35 -26.72
CA GLU A 45 30.43 14.82 -27.77
C GLU A 45 31.08 16.24 -27.64
N PRO A 46 32.25 16.54 -28.29
CA PRO A 46 33.54 15.83 -28.26
C PRO A 46 34.77 16.81 -28.22
N ILE A 47 36.00 16.30 -28.49
CA ILE A 47 37.22 16.96 -29.06
C ILE A 47 38.50 16.93 -28.18
N VAL A 48 39.36 15.93 -28.47
CA VAL A 48 40.75 16.02 -29.02
C VAL A 48 41.70 17.11 -28.48
N LYS A 49 42.84 16.73 -27.85
CA LYS A 49 44.21 16.71 -28.45
C LYS A 49 45.33 16.40 -27.42
N ARG A 50 46.18 15.43 -27.81
CA ARG A 50 47.65 15.32 -27.68
C ARG A 50 48.36 15.81 -26.41
N LEU A 51 49.20 14.93 -25.85
CA LEU A 51 50.65 15.15 -25.76
C LEU A 51 51.39 13.80 -25.80
N ALA A 52 52.51 13.80 -26.52
CA ALA A 52 53.37 12.65 -26.79
C ALA A 52 54.74 12.87 -26.14
N GLY A 53 55.43 11.76 -25.82
CA GLY A 53 56.89 11.71 -25.81
C GLY A 53 57.54 11.25 -24.50
N GLY A 54 58.24 10.10 -24.53
CA GLY A 54 59.19 9.73 -23.48
C GLY A 54 59.62 8.25 -23.45
N ARG A 55 60.55 7.87 -24.33
CA ARG A 55 61.44 6.68 -24.38
C ARG A 55 62.05 6.28 -23.01
N MET A 56 62.70 5.13 -22.74
CA MET A 56 62.96 3.79 -23.30
C MET A 56 63.94 3.14 -22.29
N GLY A 57 63.83 1.85 -21.98
CA GLY A 57 64.80 1.15 -21.11
C GLY A 57 64.51 -0.35 -20.99
N MET A 58 65.54 -1.18 -21.19
CA MET A 58 65.52 -2.59 -21.59
C MET A 58 66.35 -3.45 -20.59
N ALA A 59 65.90 -4.68 -20.28
CA ALA A 59 66.69 -5.87 -19.87
C ALA A 59 65.69 -7.02 -19.56
N ILE A 60 65.50 -8.07 -20.38
CA ILE A 60 66.28 -9.30 -20.66
C ILE A 60 66.65 -10.15 -19.42
N SER A 61 66.03 -11.35 -19.32
CA SER A 61 66.65 -12.70 -19.11
C SER A 61 65.53 -13.76 -19.02
N LEU A 62 65.39 -14.67 -20.01
CA LEU A 62 65.74 -16.11 -20.03
C LEU A 62 65.07 -16.97 -18.91
N GLY A 63 64.50 -18.16 -19.12
CA GLY A 63 64.46 -19.07 -20.26
C GLY A 63 63.72 -20.40 -19.90
N LEU A 64 62.80 -20.72 -20.79
CA LEU A 64 62.10 -21.93 -21.25
C LEU A 64 62.77 -23.35 -21.16
N LEU A 65 61.90 -24.38 -21.29
CA LEU A 65 62.07 -25.83 -21.66
C LEU A 65 62.24 -26.87 -20.53
N VAL A 66 61.75 -28.14 -20.54
CA VAL A 66 60.81 -29.00 -21.32
C VAL A 66 60.91 -30.42 -20.69
N GLY A 67 59.91 -31.31 -20.83
CA GLY A 67 60.20 -32.75 -21.01
C GLY A 67 59.26 -33.79 -20.39
N VAL A 68 58.58 -34.53 -21.25
CA VAL A 68 57.64 -35.67 -21.07
C VAL A 68 58.34 -37.00 -20.80
N VAL A 69 57.77 -37.92 -19.98
CA VAL A 69 57.93 -39.40 -20.11
C VAL A 69 56.70 -40.19 -19.58
N VAL A 70 55.98 -40.84 -20.52
CA VAL A 70 55.49 -42.25 -20.62
C VAL A 70 54.49 -42.88 -19.61
N SER A 71 53.26 -43.08 -20.14
CA SER A 71 52.41 -44.29 -20.30
C SER A 71 52.19 -45.37 -19.21
N ALA A 72 50.89 -45.72 -19.12
CA ALA A 72 50.26 -47.05 -18.97
C ALA A 72 49.95 -47.57 -17.55
N LEU A 73 48.64 -47.59 -17.23
CA LEU A 73 47.92 -48.77 -16.74
C LEU A 73 46.41 -48.56 -16.93
N PHE A 74 45.83 -49.33 -17.86
CA PHE A 74 44.38 -49.50 -18.03
C PHE A 74 43.85 -50.43 -16.93
N GLY A 75 42.71 -50.06 -16.34
CA GLY A 75 42.01 -50.90 -15.35
C GLY A 75 40.61 -50.39 -15.03
N VAL A 76 39.68 -50.66 -15.94
CA VAL A 76 38.24 -50.98 -15.75
C VAL A 76 37.54 -50.37 -14.52
N PHE A 77 36.60 -49.43 -14.72
CA PHE A 77 35.26 -49.39 -14.10
C PHE A 77 34.33 -48.43 -14.89
N PRO A 78 33.01 -48.68 -14.93
CA PRO A 78 32.15 -48.37 -16.07
C PRO A 78 31.56 -46.96 -16.11
N ASN A 79 31.19 -46.58 -17.33
CA ASN A 79 30.32 -45.48 -17.75
C ASN A 79 29.29 -45.02 -16.68
N LEU A 80 29.55 -43.90 -16.00
CA LEU A 80 28.50 -42.96 -15.63
C LEU A 80 28.53 -41.81 -16.63
N ARG A 81 27.66 -41.89 -17.65
CA ARG A 81 27.21 -40.69 -18.34
C ARG A 81 26.47 -39.85 -17.30
N ALA A 82 27.10 -38.78 -16.84
CA ALA A 82 26.38 -37.67 -16.24
C ALA A 82 25.46 -37.10 -17.34
N THR A 83 24.22 -37.58 -17.39
CA THR A 83 23.14 -36.88 -18.07
C THR A 83 22.94 -35.59 -17.30
N GLY A 84 23.60 -34.52 -17.74
CA GLY A 84 23.22 -33.17 -17.36
C GLY A 84 21.79 -32.95 -17.85
N THR A 85 20.82 -33.22 -16.99
CA THR A 85 19.47 -32.70 -17.16
C THR A 85 19.57 -31.20 -16.97
N ALA A 86 19.71 -30.48 -18.08
CA ALA A 86 19.36 -29.06 -18.11
C ALA A 86 17.93 -28.97 -17.58
N LEU A 87 17.76 -28.33 -16.41
CA LEU A 87 16.45 -27.90 -15.93
C LEU A 87 15.96 -26.88 -16.95
N ASN A 88 15.17 -27.36 -17.90
CA ASN A 88 14.40 -26.53 -18.79
C ASN A 88 13.34 -25.86 -17.91
N ALA A 89 13.64 -24.69 -17.39
CA ALA A 89 12.64 -23.78 -16.85
C ALA A 89 11.82 -23.25 -18.03
N GLY A 90 11.02 -24.14 -18.62
CA GLY A 90 9.95 -23.73 -19.50
C GLY A 90 8.98 -22.94 -18.64
N ALA A 91 8.90 -21.63 -18.89
CA ALA A 91 7.82 -20.81 -18.40
C ALA A 91 6.53 -21.40 -18.99
N SER A 92 5.89 -22.28 -18.24
CA SER A 92 4.52 -22.70 -18.51
C SER A 92 3.67 -21.44 -18.37
N SER A 93 3.17 -20.96 -19.49
CA SER A 93 2.06 -20.00 -19.53
C SER A 93 0.84 -20.71 -18.98
N PHE A 94 0.72 -20.75 -17.65
CA PHE A 94 -0.51 -21.16 -17.02
C PHE A 94 -1.52 -20.04 -17.27
N PRO A 95 -2.65 -20.30 -17.95
CA PRO A 95 -3.75 -19.35 -17.90
C PRO A 95 -4.11 -19.13 -16.43
N PRO A 96 -4.49 -17.90 -16.02
CA PRO A 96 -4.90 -17.64 -14.65
C PRO A 96 -5.99 -18.64 -14.26
N ASP A 97 -5.79 -19.33 -13.14
CA ASP A 97 -6.74 -20.32 -12.63
C ASP A 97 -8.09 -19.62 -12.42
N ALA A 98 -9.13 -20.09 -13.09
CA ALA A 98 -10.48 -19.53 -12.97
C ALA A 98 -10.96 -19.51 -11.50
N ASN A 99 -10.45 -20.42 -10.67
CA ASN A 99 -10.72 -20.44 -9.24
C ASN A 99 -10.08 -19.24 -8.51
N ALA A 100 -8.90 -18.78 -8.91
CA ALA A 100 -8.26 -17.61 -8.31
C ALA A 100 -9.04 -16.32 -8.61
N VAL A 101 -9.54 -16.16 -9.85
CA VAL A 101 -10.39 -15.03 -10.25
C VAL A 101 -11.70 -15.01 -9.45
N ALA A 102 -12.36 -16.17 -9.34
CA ALA A 102 -13.62 -16.30 -8.59
C ALA A 102 -13.44 -16.05 -7.09
N LEU A 103 -12.30 -16.49 -6.53
CA LEU A 103 -11.94 -16.26 -5.14
C LEU A 103 -11.71 -14.77 -4.85
N ALA A 104 -10.99 -14.06 -5.73
CA ALA A 104 -10.78 -12.62 -5.62
C ALA A 104 -12.10 -11.84 -5.65
N ALA A 105 -12.99 -12.18 -6.60
CA ALA A 105 -14.32 -11.57 -6.72
C ALA A 105 -15.21 -11.80 -5.48
N GLY A 106 -15.11 -12.98 -4.85
CA GLY A 106 -15.85 -13.29 -3.63
C GLY A 106 -15.32 -12.62 -2.35
N LEU A 107 -14.01 -12.35 -2.28
CA LEU A 107 -13.36 -11.78 -1.09
C LEU A 107 -13.38 -10.25 -1.02
N ALA A 108 -13.49 -9.57 -2.16
CA ALA A 108 -13.42 -8.12 -2.27
C ALA A 108 -14.57 -7.53 -3.10
N ALA A 109 -15.81 -7.97 -2.85
CA ALA A 109 -17.00 -7.45 -3.54
C ALA A 109 -17.16 -5.92 -3.42
N THR A 110 -16.64 -5.34 -2.34
CA THR A 110 -16.40 -3.90 -2.13
C THR A 110 -14.91 -3.68 -1.78
N PRO A 111 -14.39 -2.44 -1.83
CA PRO A 111 -12.99 -2.16 -1.47
C PRO A 111 -12.69 -2.66 -0.05
N PRO A 112 -11.54 -3.34 0.19
CA PRO A 112 -11.20 -3.82 1.52
C PRO A 112 -11.03 -2.67 2.52
N MET A 113 -11.53 -2.87 3.74
CA MET A 113 -11.35 -1.94 4.86
C MET A 113 -10.60 -2.62 5.99
N GLY A 114 -9.64 -1.93 6.59
CA GLY A 114 -8.79 -2.53 7.61
C GLY A 114 -7.72 -1.62 8.16
N TRP A 115 -6.70 -2.22 8.74
CA TRP A 115 -5.60 -1.52 9.37
C TRP A 115 -4.29 -2.18 8.97
N ASN A 116 -3.24 -1.38 8.78
CA ASN A 116 -1.87 -1.83 8.61
C ASN A 116 -0.93 -0.92 9.42
N GLY A 117 -0.08 -1.52 10.23
CA GLY A 117 0.79 -0.78 11.15
C GLY A 117 2.01 -0.10 10.55
N TYR A 118 2.33 -0.30 9.26
CA TYR A 118 3.61 0.13 8.69
C TYR A 118 3.85 1.63 8.78
N ASN A 119 2.87 2.47 8.44
CA ASN A 119 3.04 3.93 8.48
C ASN A 119 3.39 4.46 9.88
N ARG A 120 2.94 3.75 10.92
CA ARG A 120 3.18 4.12 12.32
C ARG A 120 4.40 3.45 12.93
N TYR A 121 4.54 2.14 12.73
CA TYR A 121 5.50 1.30 13.43
C TYR A 121 6.67 0.85 12.56
N TYR A 122 6.61 1.08 11.25
CA TYR A 122 7.57 0.58 10.28
C TYR A 122 7.82 -0.91 10.50
N LEU A 123 9.07 -1.29 10.73
CA LEU A 123 9.50 -2.67 10.96
C LEU A 123 9.40 -3.09 12.42
N HIS A 124 8.80 -2.32 13.33
CA HIS A 124 8.83 -2.60 14.77
C HIS A 124 7.54 -3.23 15.30
N VAL A 125 6.82 -3.96 14.45
CA VAL A 125 5.60 -4.67 14.82
C VAL A 125 5.90 -5.84 15.78
N THR A 126 5.01 -6.08 16.75
CA THR A 126 5.07 -7.21 17.70
C THR A 126 3.68 -7.81 17.89
N ALA A 127 3.60 -9.07 18.32
CA ALA A 127 2.33 -9.75 18.62
C ALA A 127 1.41 -8.90 19.50
N ARG A 128 1.95 -8.41 20.63
CA ARG A 128 1.20 -7.57 21.58
C ARG A 128 0.67 -6.27 20.96
N MET A 129 1.43 -5.65 20.06
CA MET A 129 0.96 -4.45 19.36
C MET A 129 -0.22 -4.79 18.46
N VAL A 130 -0.11 -5.85 17.66
CA VAL A 130 -1.16 -6.28 16.72
C VAL A 130 -2.45 -6.64 17.46
N GLU A 131 -2.36 -7.39 18.56
CA GLU A 131 -3.51 -7.72 19.40
C GLU A 131 -4.16 -6.45 20.01
N ALA A 132 -3.34 -5.49 20.45
CA ALA A 132 -3.84 -4.23 20.99
C ALA A 132 -4.56 -3.37 19.94
N GLU A 133 -4.03 -3.31 18.71
CA GLU A 133 -4.66 -2.62 17.58
C GLU A 133 -5.96 -3.31 17.15
N ALA A 134 -5.96 -4.64 17.03
CA ALA A 134 -7.15 -5.43 16.72
C ALA A 134 -8.26 -5.19 17.75
N SER A 135 -7.91 -5.22 19.03
CA SER A 135 -8.85 -4.95 20.11
C SER A 135 -9.32 -3.48 20.09
N ALA A 136 -8.46 -2.54 19.70
CA ALA A 136 -8.84 -1.13 19.55
C ALA A 136 -9.78 -0.89 18.37
N LEU A 137 -9.65 -1.59 17.24
CA LEU A 137 -10.62 -1.52 16.14
C LEU A 137 -12.04 -1.84 16.63
N VAL A 138 -12.19 -2.82 17.53
CA VAL A 138 -13.48 -3.13 18.15
C VAL A 138 -13.93 -2.01 19.08
N ARG A 139 -13.12 -1.63 20.07
CA ARG A 139 -13.51 -0.67 21.12
C ARG A 139 -13.75 0.75 20.60
N THR A 140 -13.09 1.14 19.51
CA THR A 140 -13.25 2.47 18.91
C THR A 140 -14.42 2.56 17.94
N GLY A 141 -15.09 1.44 17.65
CA GLY A 141 -16.18 1.38 16.68
C GLY A 141 -15.74 1.26 15.22
N MET A 142 -14.43 1.22 14.93
CA MET A 142 -13.93 1.04 13.55
C MET A 142 -14.39 -0.30 12.96
N LYS A 143 -14.37 -1.39 13.73
CA LYS A 143 -14.94 -2.66 13.26
C LYS A 143 -16.40 -2.51 12.86
N ALA A 144 -17.20 -1.81 13.67
CA ALA A 144 -18.61 -1.56 13.38
C ALA A 144 -18.79 -0.65 12.15
N ALA A 145 -17.82 0.22 11.85
CA ALA A 145 -17.78 1.04 10.65
C ALA A 145 -17.34 0.27 9.39
N GLY A 146 -16.87 -0.98 9.51
CA GLY A 146 -16.52 -1.85 8.38
C GLY A 146 -15.07 -2.32 8.34
N TYR A 147 -14.20 -1.79 9.21
CA TYR A 147 -12.78 -2.16 9.25
C TYR A 147 -12.62 -3.61 9.73
N ALA A 148 -12.31 -4.52 8.81
CA ALA A 148 -12.33 -5.96 9.06
C ALA A 148 -10.94 -6.60 9.08
N TYR A 149 -9.98 -6.06 8.33
CA TYR A 149 -8.64 -6.65 8.19
C TYR A 149 -7.63 -6.02 9.16
N VAL A 150 -6.82 -6.86 9.81
CA VAL A 150 -5.67 -6.47 10.64
C VAL A 150 -4.42 -7.03 9.96
N ASN A 151 -3.74 -6.18 9.21
CA ASN A 151 -2.62 -6.56 8.36
C ASN A 151 -1.30 -6.23 9.06
N ILE A 152 -0.44 -7.23 9.24
CA ILE A 152 0.96 -6.99 9.60
C ILE A 152 1.79 -6.76 8.33
N ASP A 153 2.72 -5.81 8.42
CA ASP A 153 3.65 -5.49 7.34
C ASP A 153 5.05 -6.08 7.62
N GLY A 154 6.07 -5.66 6.87
CA GLY A 154 7.44 -6.12 7.05
C GLY A 154 7.97 -5.99 8.49
N GLY A 155 8.87 -6.90 8.87
CA GLY A 155 9.47 -6.94 10.21
C GLY A 155 8.83 -7.96 11.16
N TRP A 156 7.99 -8.86 10.68
CA TRP A 156 7.45 -9.94 11.51
C TRP A 156 8.33 -11.19 11.57
N ASP A 157 9.25 -11.31 10.61
CA ASP A 157 10.02 -12.51 10.29
C ASP A 157 11.55 -12.32 10.41
N LEU A 158 12.27 -13.43 10.36
CA LEU A 158 13.73 -13.48 10.34
C LEU A 158 14.30 -13.41 8.92
N SER A 159 15.56 -12.99 8.80
CA SER A 159 16.33 -13.06 7.54
C SER A 159 16.62 -14.49 7.08
N THR A 160 16.57 -15.46 7.98
CA THR A 160 16.95 -16.85 7.71
C THR A 160 15.72 -17.75 7.79
N ARG A 161 15.46 -18.48 6.69
CA ARG A 161 14.48 -19.56 6.66
C ARG A 161 14.93 -20.73 7.54
N SER A 162 14.00 -21.57 7.97
CA SER A 162 14.34 -22.81 8.68
C SER A 162 15.14 -23.75 7.77
N GLU A 163 15.68 -24.84 8.34
CA GLU A 163 16.33 -25.90 7.55
C GLU A 163 15.40 -26.52 6.50
N SER A 164 14.09 -26.56 6.77
CA SER A 164 13.07 -27.00 5.83
C SER A 164 12.66 -25.93 4.81
N GLY A 165 13.27 -24.76 4.83
CA GLY A 165 12.99 -23.64 3.93
C GLY A 165 11.78 -22.79 4.31
N ALA A 166 11.20 -22.94 5.51
CA ALA A 166 10.02 -22.17 5.93
C ALA A 166 10.41 -20.77 6.43
N LEU A 167 9.53 -19.77 6.19
CA LEU A 167 9.63 -18.47 6.84
C LEU A 167 9.48 -18.63 8.36
N GLN A 168 10.26 -17.85 9.11
CA GLN A 168 10.29 -17.93 10.57
C GLN A 168 9.85 -16.59 11.16
N PRO A 169 8.78 -16.55 11.97
CA PRO A 169 8.47 -15.37 12.77
C PRO A 169 9.66 -15.04 13.70
N ASP A 170 9.95 -13.75 13.90
CA ASP A 170 10.97 -13.33 14.87
C ASP A 170 10.50 -13.68 16.29
N PRO A 171 11.16 -14.61 17.01
CA PRO A 171 10.71 -15.06 18.33
C PRO A 171 10.81 -13.97 19.40
N ALA A 172 11.57 -12.89 19.17
CA ALA A 172 11.59 -11.75 20.08
C ALA A 172 10.33 -10.87 19.93
N ARG A 173 9.68 -10.89 18.76
CA ARG A 173 8.50 -10.07 18.44
C ARG A 173 7.20 -10.87 18.48
N PHE A 174 7.28 -12.15 18.12
CA PHE A 174 6.20 -13.13 18.02
C PHE A 174 6.64 -14.41 18.74
N PRO A 175 6.77 -14.40 20.08
CA PRO A 175 7.34 -15.51 20.85
C PRO A 175 6.57 -16.83 20.71
N ASP A 176 5.25 -16.74 20.50
CA ASP A 176 4.36 -17.89 20.29
C ASP A 176 4.05 -18.13 18.80
N GLY A 177 4.74 -17.44 17.89
CA GLY A 177 4.51 -17.46 16.45
C GLY A 177 3.31 -16.61 16.00
N ILE A 178 2.94 -16.76 14.72
CA ILE A 178 1.88 -15.95 14.07
C ILE A 178 0.48 -16.50 14.35
N LYS A 179 0.33 -17.82 14.39
CA LYS A 179 -0.99 -18.46 14.54
C LYS A 179 -1.77 -17.97 15.77
N PRO A 180 -1.19 -17.87 16.98
CA PRO A 180 -1.93 -17.37 18.14
C PRO A 180 -2.44 -15.94 17.97
N VAL A 181 -1.66 -15.07 17.29
CA VAL A 181 -2.08 -13.70 16.99
C VAL A 181 -3.24 -13.68 15.99
N ALA A 182 -3.17 -14.50 14.94
CA ALA A 182 -4.26 -14.65 13.98
C ALA A 182 -5.54 -15.19 14.66
N ASP A 183 -5.41 -16.22 15.51
CA ASP A 183 -6.52 -16.77 16.28
C ASP A 183 -7.15 -15.72 17.21
N TYR A 184 -6.33 -14.86 17.85
CA TYR A 184 -6.84 -13.74 18.65
C TYR A 184 -7.61 -12.74 17.80
N VAL A 185 -7.08 -12.34 16.64
CA VAL A 185 -7.75 -11.45 15.69
C VAL A 185 -9.10 -12.06 15.23
N HIS A 186 -9.13 -13.35 14.92
CA HIS A 186 -10.36 -14.06 14.55
C HIS A 186 -11.37 -14.12 15.70
N SER A 187 -10.91 -14.29 16.95
CA SER A 187 -11.78 -14.29 18.13
C SER A 187 -12.54 -12.98 18.31
N LEU A 188 -11.99 -11.87 17.80
CA LEU A 188 -12.64 -10.56 17.75
C LEU A 188 -13.57 -10.40 16.55
N GLY A 189 -13.73 -11.42 15.70
CA GLY A 189 -14.48 -11.37 14.45
C GLY A 189 -13.84 -10.46 13.40
N LEU A 190 -12.53 -10.30 13.45
CA LEU A 190 -11.72 -9.62 12.43
C LEU A 190 -11.01 -10.68 11.57
N LYS A 191 -10.32 -10.23 10.52
CA LYS A 191 -9.50 -11.02 9.60
C LYS A 191 -8.04 -10.64 9.75
N PHE A 192 -7.13 -11.59 9.58
CA PHE A 192 -5.70 -11.37 9.77
C PHE A 192 -4.96 -11.36 8.43
N GLY A 193 -4.12 -10.36 8.19
CA GLY A 193 -3.31 -10.26 6.97
C GLY A 193 -1.82 -10.29 7.24
N ILE A 194 -1.05 -10.76 6.26
CA ILE A 194 0.42 -10.88 6.33
C ILE A 194 1.09 -10.23 5.12
N TYR A 195 2.35 -9.86 5.32
CA TYR A 195 3.24 -9.33 4.28
C TYR A 195 4.18 -10.41 3.77
N ALA A 196 4.37 -10.46 2.45
CA ALA A 196 5.41 -11.23 1.78
C ALA A 196 6.01 -10.40 0.63
N SER A 197 7.20 -10.77 0.15
CA SER A 197 7.86 -10.15 -1.01
C SER A 197 8.07 -11.18 -2.12
N ALA A 198 7.88 -10.76 -3.37
CA ALA A 198 8.11 -11.58 -4.56
C ALA A 198 9.58 -11.91 -4.80
N GLY A 199 10.50 -11.13 -4.25
CA GLY A 199 11.93 -11.39 -4.42
C GLY A 199 12.52 -12.25 -3.31
N THR A 200 13.84 -12.25 -3.25
CA THR A 200 14.60 -13.05 -2.28
C THR A 200 14.61 -12.44 -0.88
N MET A 201 14.25 -11.17 -0.74
CA MET A 201 14.20 -10.42 0.52
C MET A 201 13.01 -9.45 0.54
N ASN A 202 12.62 -9.00 1.72
CA ASN A 202 11.68 -7.87 1.86
C ASN A 202 12.29 -6.55 1.36
N CYS A 203 11.46 -5.51 1.17
CA CYS A 203 11.95 -4.20 0.71
C CYS A 203 12.94 -3.51 1.63
N ALA A 204 12.92 -3.85 2.93
CA ALA A 204 13.87 -3.33 3.90
C ALA A 204 15.23 -4.05 3.89
N ALA A 205 15.43 -5.09 3.07
CA ALA A 205 16.63 -5.92 3.06
C ALA A 205 16.93 -6.60 4.42
N THR A 206 15.91 -6.80 5.25
CA THR A 206 16.07 -7.29 6.63
C THR A 206 15.55 -8.71 6.83
N THR A 207 14.60 -9.17 6.01
CA THR A 207 13.96 -10.47 6.18
C THR A 207 13.88 -11.24 4.86
N ALA A 208 13.64 -12.56 4.94
CA ALA A 208 13.57 -13.42 3.77
C ALA A 208 12.32 -13.10 2.92
N GLY A 209 12.48 -13.09 1.59
CA GLY A 209 11.36 -12.99 0.65
C GLY A 209 10.88 -14.37 0.20
N SER A 210 9.77 -14.42 -0.54
CA SER A 210 9.09 -15.66 -0.92
C SER A 210 9.53 -16.28 -2.25
N TYR A 211 10.49 -15.66 -2.96
CA TYR A 211 10.99 -16.19 -4.23
C TYR A 211 11.43 -17.66 -4.11
N GLY A 212 10.87 -18.53 -4.97
CA GLY A 212 11.15 -19.97 -4.97
C GLY A 212 10.39 -20.79 -3.92
N HIS A 213 9.63 -20.15 -3.01
CA HIS A 213 8.92 -20.79 -1.90
C HIS A 213 7.42 -20.50 -1.86
N TYR A 214 6.82 -19.88 -2.90
CA TYR A 214 5.42 -19.42 -2.85
C TYR A 214 4.41 -20.48 -2.38
N ARG A 215 4.48 -21.72 -2.88
CA ARG A 215 3.59 -22.81 -2.44
C ARG A 215 3.80 -23.20 -0.98
N GLN A 216 5.04 -23.24 -0.51
CA GLN A 216 5.37 -23.55 0.88
C GLN A 216 4.92 -22.44 1.82
N ASP A 217 5.20 -21.19 1.45
CA ASP A 217 4.87 -20.01 2.26
C ASP A 217 3.35 -19.84 2.35
N THR A 218 2.61 -19.96 1.25
CA THR A 218 1.13 -19.88 1.27
C THR A 218 0.48 -21.03 2.03
N ALA A 219 1.02 -22.25 1.97
CA ALA A 219 0.56 -23.35 2.83
C ALA A 219 0.82 -23.06 4.32
N THR A 220 1.96 -22.44 4.63
CA THR A 220 2.29 -22.00 5.99
C THR A 220 1.31 -20.91 6.46
N PHE A 221 1.06 -19.89 5.64
CA PHE A 221 0.09 -18.82 5.90
C PHE A 221 -1.32 -19.39 6.11
N ALA A 222 -1.74 -20.35 5.28
CA ALA A 222 -3.00 -21.05 5.45
C ALA A 222 -3.09 -21.79 6.79
N SER A 223 -2.00 -22.47 7.20
CA SER A 223 -1.92 -23.15 8.50
C SER A 223 -1.99 -22.20 9.69
N TRP A 224 -1.54 -20.96 9.52
CA TRP A 224 -1.65 -19.90 10.53
C TRP A 224 -3.00 -19.20 10.54
N GLY A 225 -3.85 -19.43 9.53
CA GLY A 225 -5.16 -18.77 9.42
C GLY A 225 -5.12 -17.40 8.76
N VAL A 226 -4.11 -17.09 7.94
CA VAL A 226 -4.05 -15.81 7.20
C VAL A 226 -5.23 -15.67 6.23
N ASP A 227 -5.78 -14.46 6.12
CA ASP A 227 -6.94 -14.10 5.27
C ASP A 227 -6.60 -13.09 4.18
N TYR A 228 -5.41 -12.49 4.22
CA TYR A 228 -4.96 -11.42 3.33
C TYR A 228 -3.44 -11.51 3.15
N ILE A 229 -2.94 -11.34 1.92
CA ILE A 229 -1.52 -11.26 1.62
C ILE A 229 -1.25 -9.96 0.86
N LYS A 230 -0.45 -9.06 1.47
CA LYS A 230 0.23 -7.98 0.78
C LYS A 230 1.51 -8.54 0.16
N PHE A 231 1.65 -8.43 -1.16
CA PHE A 231 2.76 -9.02 -1.90
C PHE A 231 3.60 -7.97 -2.59
N ASP A 232 4.76 -7.70 -2.00
CA ASP A 232 5.66 -6.62 -2.35
C ASP A 232 6.65 -6.98 -3.46
N TRP A 233 7.24 -5.97 -4.10
CA TRP A 233 8.03 -6.13 -5.31
C TRP A 233 9.50 -5.71 -5.16
N CYS A 234 10.21 -6.34 -4.23
CA CYS A 234 11.61 -6.01 -3.93
C CYS A 234 12.54 -7.21 -4.04
N TYR A 235 13.81 -6.96 -4.39
CA TYR A 235 14.87 -7.97 -4.53
C TYR A 235 14.52 -9.10 -5.53
N ILE A 236 13.89 -8.72 -6.65
CA ILE A 236 13.57 -9.65 -7.73
C ILE A 236 14.86 -10.17 -8.38
N PRO A 237 15.09 -11.49 -8.45
CA PRO A 237 16.31 -12.05 -9.03
C PRO A 237 16.24 -12.05 -10.56
N MET A 238 16.22 -10.86 -11.17
CA MET A 238 16.07 -10.65 -12.63
C MET A 238 17.08 -11.45 -13.47
N ARG A 239 18.27 -11.75 -12.93
CA ARG A 239 19.29 -12.57 -13.60
C ARG A 239 18.84 -14.01 -13.88
N SER A 240 17.86 -14.52 -13.14
CA SER A 240 17.24 -15.82 -13.37
C SER A 240 16.29 -15.81 -14.59
N TYR A 241 16.00 -14.64 -15.17
CA TYR A 241 15.07 -14.44 -16.28
C TYR A 241 15.74 -13.69 -17.45
N PRO A 242 16.84 -14.21 -18.04
CA PRO A 242 17.69 -13.47 -18.99
C PRO A 242 17.00 -13.10 -20.32
N HIS A 243 15.81 -13.63 -20.60
CA HIS A 243 15.05 -13.42 -21.84
C HIS A 243 13.67 -12.82 -21.61
N MET A 244 13.41 -12.30 -20.40
CA MET A 244 12.14 -11.67 -20.04
C MET A 244 12.35 -10.20 -19.72
N THR A 245 11.36 -9.37 -20.07
CA THR A 245 11.26 -8.01 -19.55
C THR A 245 10.86 -8.03 -18.08
N GLU A 246 11.10 -6.93 -17.35
CA GLU A 246 10.61 -6.77 -15.96
C GLU A 246 9.12 -7.08 -15.85
N ARG A 247 8.31 -6.55 -16.78
CA ARG A 247 6.88 -6.85 -16.88
C ARG A 247 6.52 -8.32 -16.99
N GLN A 248 7.26 -9.06 -17.81
CA GLN A 248 7.04 -10.49 -17.95
C GLN A 248 7.39 -11.23 -16.65
N VAL A 249 8.43 -10.79 -15.93
CA VAL A 249 8.76 -11.34 -14.60
C VAL A 249 7.69 -10.98 -13.58
N SER A 250 7.19 -9.74 -13.55
CA SER A 250 6.05 -9.30 -12.72
C SER A 250 4.82 -10.17 -12.87
N GLN A 251 4.44 -10.43 -14.13
CA GLN A 251 3.32 -11.29 -14.45
C GLN A 251 3.55 -12.75 -14.02
N VAL A 252 4.74 -13.30 -14.27
CA VAL A 252 5.07 -14.68 -13.90
C VAL A 252 5.02 -14.88 -12.38
N LEU A 253 5.76 -14.07 -11.61
CA LEU A 253 5.85 -14.26 -10.16
C LEU A 253 4.51 -13.99 -9.46
N SER A 254 3.74 -13.00 -9.94
CA SER A 254 2.42 -12.72 -9.39
C SER A 254 1.42 -13.83 -9.72
N THR A 255 1.52 -14.44 -10.90
CA THR A 255 0.70 -15.61 -11.27
C THR A 255 1.07 -16.83 -10.42
N GLU A 256 2.36 -17.04 -10.15
CA GLU A 256 2.81 -18.12 -9.27
C GLU A 256 2.29 -17.96 -7.84
N MET A 257 2.32 -16.74 -7.29
CA MET A 257 1.74 -16.45 -5.98
C MET A 257 0.21 -16.67 -5.97
N ALA A 258 -0.51 -16.16 -6.98
CA ALA A 258 -1.96 -16.39 -7.10
C ALA A 258 -2.32 -17.89 -7.16
N GLY A 259 -1.57 -18.67 -7.95
CA GLY A 259 -1.74 -20.12 -8.02
C GLY A 259 -1.37 -20.84 -6.71
N ALA A 260 -0.39 -20.33 -5.97
CA ALA A 260 -0.02 -20.85 -4.66
C ALA A 260 -1.12 -20.59 -3.61
N ILE A 261 -1.70 -19.38 -3.61
CA ILE A 261 -2.87 -19.04 -2.79
C ILE A 261 -4.03 -20.00 -3.08
N ALA A 262 -4.39 -20.20 -4.36
CA ALA A 262 -5.46 -21.11 -4.75
C ALA A 262 -5.18 -22.56 -4.28
N ALA A 263 -3.94 -23.03 -4.44
CA ALA A 263 -3.55 -24.38 -4.04
C ALA A 263 -3.48 -24.59 -2.52
N SER A 264 -3.40 -23.53 -1.73
CA SER A 264 -3.39 -23.63 -0.25
C SER A 264 -4.72 -24.13 0.32
N GLY A 265 -5.81 -24.03 -0.44
CA GLY A 265 -7.16 -24.39 -0.01
C GLY A 265 -7.79 -23.39 0.98
N ARG A 266 -7.10 -22.30 1.35
CA ARG A 266 -7.63 -21.23 2.19
C ARG A 266 -7.86 -19.96 1.36
N PRO A 267 -9.09 -19.39 1.38
CA PRO A 267 -9.33 -18.07 0.81
C PRO A 267 -8.45 -16.98 1.44
N MET A 268 -7.60 -16.35 0.64
CA MET A 268 -6.76 -15.22 1.05
C MET A 268 -6.89 -14.10 0.02
N LEU A 269 -7.19 -12.89 0.49
CA LEU A 269 -7.24 -11.70 -0.36
C LEU A 269 -5.84 -11.40 -0.87
N TYR A 270 -5.69 -11.30 -2.19
CA TYR A 270 -4.40 -11.05 -2.82
C TYR A 270 -4.26 -9.58 -3.23
N ASP A 271 -3.26 -8.91 -2.65
CA ASP A 271 -2.89 -7.52 -2.89
C ASP A 271 -1.50 -7.47 -3.54
N VAL A 272 -1.46 -6.99 -4.79
CA VAL A 272 -0.22 -6.86 -5.59
C VAL A 272 0.37 -5.48 -5.42
N ASN A 273 1.57 -5.41 -4.86
CA ASN A 273 2.26 -4.17 -4.55
C ASN A 273 3.50 -3.94 -5.44
N ASP A 274 3.30 -3.98 -6.76
CA ASP A 274 4.31 -3.65 -7.78
C ASP A 274 3.90 -2.39 -8.54
N ALA A 275 3.89 -1.22 -7.90
CA ALA A 275 3.43 0.01 -8.57
C ALA A 275 4.28 0.41 -9.79
N TYR A 276 5.49 -0.14 -9.94
CA TYR A 276 6.43 0.21 -11.01
C TYR A 276 6.04 -0.42 -12.36
N ASP A 277 5.55 -1.65 -12.37
CA ASP A 277 5.17 -2.36 -13.60
C ASP A 277 3.73 -2.12 -14.07
N LYS A 278 3.01 -1.21 -13.42
CA LYS A 278 1.63 -0.84 -13.79
C LYS A 278 0.65 -2.02 -13.70
N PRO A 279 0.49 -2.61 -12.50
CA PRO A 279 -0.23 -3.86 -12.28
C PRO A 279 -1.69 -3.76 -12.70
N TRP A 280 -2.29 -2.57 -12.63
CA TRP A 280 -3.62 -2.28 -13.15
C TRP A 280 -3.85 -2.69 -14.62
N THR A 281 -2.78 -2.90 -15.40
CA THR A 281 -2.87 -3.38 -16.79
C THR A 281 -2.93 -4.90 -16.96
N TRP A 282 -2.64 -5.70 -15.92
CA TRP A 282 -2.53 -7.16 -16.01
C TRP A 282 -2.97 -7.94 -14.77
N SER A 283 -2.84 -7.39 -13.57
CA SER A 283 -3.13 -8.08 -12.29
C SER A 283 -4.62 -8.29 -12.03
N VAL A 284 -5.48 -7.66 -12.83
CA VAL A 284 -6.95 -7.79 -12.73
C VAL A 284 -7.46 -9.22 -12.84
N GLN A 285 -6.70 -10.14 -13.45
CA GLN A 285 -7.09 -11.57 -13.52
C GLN A 285 -6.49 -12.40 -12.38
N LEU A 286 -5.74 -11.79 -11.47
CA LEU A 286 -4.95 -12.49 -10.44
C LEU A 286 -5.32 -12.02 -9.04
N ALA A 287 -5.48 -10.71 -8.86
CA ALA A 287 -5.52 -10.05 -7.57
C ALA A 287 -6.83 -9.30 -7.34
N ALA A 288 -7.18 -9.16 -6.07
CA ALA A 288 -8.35 -8.41 -5.63
C ALA A 288 -8.08 -6.89 -5.64
N MET A 289 -6.82 -6.52 -5.47
CA MET A 289 -6.38 -5.13 -5.50
C MET A 289 -4.92 -5.04 -5.93
N TRP A 290 -4.53 -3.84 -6.35
CA TRP A 290 -3.16 -3.57 -6.76
C TRP A 290 -2.80 -2.12 -6.51
N ARG A 291 -1.55 -1.90 -6.10
CA ARG A 291 -1.02 -0.56 -5.90
C ARG A 291 -0.83 0.17 -7.20
N THR A 292 -1.32 1.41 -7.24
CA THR A 292 -1.22 2.27 -8.41
C THR A 292 -0.06 3.24 -8.32
N SER A 293 0.43 3.54 -7.11
CA SER A 293 1.44 4.58 -6.88
C SER A 293 2.51 4.15 -5.88
N ASN A 294 3.57 4.96 -5.80
CA ASN A 294 4.59 4.84 -4.76
C ASN A 294 3.98 4.94 -3.37
N ASP A 295 4.73 4.48 -2.36
CA ASP A 295 4.31 4.57 -0.98
C ASP A 295 3.94 5.99 -0.60
N ILE A 296 2.77 6.13 0.01
CA ILE A 296 2.35 7.37 0.61
C ILE A 296 3.30 7.75 1.76
N LYS A 297 3.36 9.05 2.02
CA LYS A 297 4.04 9.65 3.16
C LYS A 297 3.08 10.63 3.83
N ASP A 298 3.22 10.76 5.13
CA ASP A 298 2.43 11.66 6.00
C ASP A 298 2.77 13.15 5.75
N HIS A 299 2.47 13.61 4.54
CA HIS A 299 2.49 15.01 4.15
C HIS A 299 1.63 15.22 2.89
N TYR A 300 1.01 16.39 2.78
CA TYR A 300 0.03 16.69 1.75
C TYR A 300 0.51 16.47 0.30
N ARG A 301 1.79 16.73 0.02
CA ARG A 301 2.35 16.50 -1.33
C ARG A 301 2.28 15.03 -1.77
N SER A 302 2.42 14.09 -0.84
CA SER A 302 2.35 12.66 -1.16
C SER A 302 0.90 12.26 -1.39
N LEU A 303 0.00 12.65 -0.47
CA LEU A 303 -1.44 12.48 -0.64
C LEU A 303 -1.90 12.94 -2.02
N LEU A 304 -1.53 14.16 -2.42
CA LEU A 304 -1.92 14.72 -3.72
C LEU A 304 -1.33 13.92 -4.89
N TYR A 305 -0.08 13.46 -4.78
CA TYR A 305 0.56 12.63 -5.80
C TYR A 305 -0.17 11.29 -5.97
N ASN A 306 -0.41 10.58 -4.88
CA ASN A 306 -1.10 9.29 -4.88
C ASN A 306 -2.51 9.40 -5.47
N PHE A 307 -3.28 10.41 -5.03
CA PHE A 307 -4.59 10.72 -5.61
C PHE A 307 -4.53 10.98 -7.12
N GLN A 308 -3.63 11.85 -7.57
CA GLN A 308 -3.51 12.22 -8.98
C GLN A 308 -3.06 11.06 -9.86
N HIS A 309 -2.28 10.14 -9.31
CA HIS A 309 -1.84 8.96 -10.02
C HIS A 309 -2.98 7.95 -10.19
N ASP A 310 -3.81 7.77 -9.16
CA ASP A 310 -4.87 6.77 -9.14
C ASP A 310 -6.14 7.17 -9.90
N VAL A 311 -6.55 8.45 -9.78
CA VAL A 311 -7.86 8.94 -10.25
C VAL A 311 -8.13 8.69 -11.75
N GLY A 312 -7.08 8.54 -12.57
CA GLY A 312 -7.18 8.25 -14.00
C GLY A 312 -7.53 6.79 -14.33
N TYR A 313 -7.47 5.88 -13.36
CA TYR A 313 -7.67 4.44 -13.56
C TYR A 313 -9.09 3.96 -13.25
N HIS A 314 -10.03 4.89 -13.15
CA HIS A 314 -11.42 4.64 -12.73
C HIS A 314 -12.19 3.58 -13.53
N LEU A 315 -11.80 3.30 -14.78
CA LEU A 315 -12.42 2.25 -15.60
C LEU A 315 -12.01 0.83 -15.21
N LEU A 316 -10.94 0.69 -14.43
CA LEU A 316 -10.36 -0.59 -14.04
C LEU A 316 -10.97 -1.13 -12.75
N ALA A 317 -11.32 -0.24 -11.83
CA ALA A 317 -11.98 -0.58 -10.57
C ALA A 317 -13.41 -1.12 -10.80
N ARG A 318 -13.70 -2.25 -10.17
CA ARG A 318 -15.00 -2.93 -10.19
C ARG A 318 -15.09 -3.93 -9.02
N PRO A 319 -16.26 -4.48 -8.67
CA PRO A 319 -16.36 -5.52 -7.66
C PRO A 319 -15.32 -6.64 -7.85
N GLY A 320 -14.54 -6.92 -6.80
CA GLY A 320 -13.44 -7.88 -6.83
C GLY A 320 -12.08 -7.32 -7.25
N HIS A 321 -11.98 -6.05 -7.62
CA HIS A 321 -10.83 -5.50 -8.35
C HIS A 321 -10.65 -4.00 -8.07
N TRP A 322 -9.69 -3.63 -7.23
CA TRP A 322 -9.56 -2.26 -6.72
C TRP A 322 -8.20 -1.65 -6.98
N ASN A 323 -8.20 -0.40 -7.45
CA ASN A 323 -7.01 0.42 -7.52
C ASN A 323 -6.65 0.88 -6.09
N ASP A 324 -5.38 0.72 -5.72
CA ASP A 324 -4.88 1.07 -4.39
C ASP A 324 -3.90 2.26 -4.43
N PRO A 325 -4.34 3.47 -4.06
CA PRO A 325 -3.50 4.64 -3.87
C PRO A 325 -2.69 4.64 -2.56
N ASP A 326 -2.59 3.49 -1.89
CA ASP A 326 -1.90 3.23 -0.62
C ASP A 326 -2.68 3.67 0.64
N MET A 327 -2.16 3.31 1.81
CA MET A 327 -2.82 3.44 3.11
C MET A 327 -3.21 4.88 3.50
N LEU A 328 -4.14 5.00 4.44
CA LEU A 328 -4.58 6.28 5.02
C LEU A 328 -3.56 6.81 6.04
N GLU A 329 -3.16 8.07 5.92
CA GLU A 329 -2.22 8.75 6.85
C GLU A 329 -2.94 9.52 7.97
N ILE A 330 -4.25 9.36 8.05
CA ILE A 330 -5.13 10.07 8.96
C ILE A 330 -4.75 9.76 10.42
N GLY A 331 -4.39 10.79 11.18
CA GLY A 331 -3.97 10.69 12.57
C GLY A 331 -2.48 10.46 12.81
N ASN A 332 -1.64 10.43 11.77
CA ASN A 332 -0.19 10.30 11.93
C ASN A 332 0.52 11.63 12.25
N GLY A 333 -0.14 12.77 11.97
CA GLY A 333 0.22 14.09 12.47
C GLY A 333 0.88 15.04 11.46
N GLY A 334 1.19 14.58 10.26
CA GLY A 334 1.76 15.38 9.16
C GLY A 334 0.72 16.03 8.24
N LEU A 335 -0.55 15.67 8.39
CA LEU A 335 -1.69 16.29 7.72
C LEU A 335 -2.52 17.15 8.69
N SER A 336 -3.04 18.26 8.19
CA SER A 336 -4.08 19.03 8.88
C SER A 336 -5.43 18.31 8.81
N TYR A 337 -6.36 18.65 9.71
CA TYR A 337 -7.71 18.09 9.71
C TYR A 337 -8.44 18.24 8.34
N GLY A 338 -8.20 19.35 7.64
CA GLY A 338 -8.77 19.56 6.30
C GLY A 338 -8.21 18.59 5.27
N GLU A 339 -6.91 18.31 5.34
CA GLU A 339 -6.20 17.38 4.46
C GLU A 339 -6.53 15.92 4.79
N GLU A 340 -6.69 15.56 6.06
CA GLU A 340 -7.16 14.23 6.48
C GLU A 340 -8.58 13.95 5.96
N LYS A 341 -9.49 14.93 6.09
CA LYS A 341 -10.82 14.85 5.47
C LYS A 341 -10.77 14.74 3.96
N ALA A 342 -9.85 15.47 3.32
CA ALA A 342 -9.62 15.38 1.88
C ALA A 342 -9.16 13.97 1.50
N GLN A 343 -8.18 13.38 2.21
CA GLN A 343 -7.74 12.01 1.96
C GLN A 343 -8.90 11.03 2.02
N PHE A 344 -9.65 11.05 3.12
CA PHE A 344 -10.75 10.09 3.32
C PHE A 344 -11.83 10.21 2.24
N SER A 345 -12.19 11.45 1.88
CA SER A 345 -13.20 11.70 0.83
C SER A 345 -12.71 11.24 -0.55
N LEU A 346 -11.45 11.52 -0.89
CA LEU A 346 -10.89 11.17 -2.19
C LEU A 346 -10.71 9.66 -2.34
N TRP A 347 -10.25 8.96 -1.30
CA TRP A 347 -10.13 7.51 -1.30
C TRP A 347 -11.52 6.85 -1.44
N ALA A 348 -12.51 7.31 -0.67
CA ALA A 348 -13.88 6.79 -0.74
C ALA A 348 -14.56 7.05 -2.09
N GLU A 349 -14.39 8.26 -2.63
CA GLU A 349 -14.85 8.62 -3.97
C GLU A 349 -14.17 7.73 -5.02
N MET A 350 -12.90 7.36 -4.83
CA MET A 350 -12.17 6.50 -5.74
C MET A 350 -12.48 5.00 -5.59
N ALA A 351 -13.31 4.59 -4.61
CA ALA A 351 -13.48 3.17 -4.26
C ALA A 351 -12.12 2.50 -3.93
N ALA A 352 -11.24 3.23 -3.25
CA ALA A 352 -9.94 2.74 -2.83
C ALA A 352 -10.05 1.92 -1.54
N PRO A 353 -9.16 0.94 -1.30
CA PRO A 353 -9.07 0.29 -0.01
C PRO A 353 -8.91 1.30 1.14
N LEU A 354 -9.75 1.21 2.16
CA LEU A 354 -9.69 2.07 3.34
C LEU A 354 -8.88 1.38 4.44
N ILE A 355 -7.55 1.36 4.26
CA ILE A 355 -6.60 0.77 5.20
C ILE A 355 -6.01 1.87 6.09
N ALA A 356 -6.38 1.90 7.37
CA ALA A 356 -5.84 2.85 8.34
C ALA A 356 -4.36 2.56 8.65
N GLY A 357 -3.50 3.57 8.55
CA GLY A 357 -2.05 3.49 8.78
C GLY A 357 -1.58 4.04 10.14
N ASN A 358 -2.50 4.37 11.06
CA ASN A 358 -2.19 5.06 12.32
C ASN A 358 -2.22 4.13 13.54
N ASP A 359 -1.94 4.68 14.73
CA ASP A 359 -2.16 4.01 16.02
C ASP A 359 -3.63 4.16 16.42
N VAL A 360 -4.47 3.14 16.17
CA VAL A 360 -5.92 3.28 16.39
C VAL A 360 -6.30 3.22 17.87
N ARG A 361 -5.35 2.86 18.75
CA ARG A 361 -5.56 2.84 20.21
C ARG A 361 -5.67 4.24 20.79
N ASN A 362 -5.03 5.23 20.16
CA ASN A 362 -4.82 6.58 20.69
C ASN A 362 -5.29 7.70 19.74
N MET A 363 -6.38 7.46 19.01
CA MET A 363 -6.94 8.48 18.11
C MET A 363 -7.57 9.64 18.88
N THR A 364 -7.39 10.86 18.37
CA THR A 364 -8.22 11.99 18.80
C THR A 364 -9.69 11.76 18.39
N PRO A 365 -10.67 12.42 19.04
CA PRO A 365 -12.06 12.36 18.61
C PRO A 365 -12.26 12.79 17.15
N LEU A 366 -11.48 13.76 16.66
CA LEU A 366 -11.54 14.24 15.27
C LEU A 366 -11.03 13.17 14.29
N THR A 367 -9.86 12.59 14.56
CA THR A 367 -9.30 11.48 13.76
C THR A 367 -10.28 10.32 13.68
N ARG A 368 -10.84 9.91 14.83
CA ARG A 368 -11.85 8.84 14.87
C ARG A 368 -13.11 9.23 14.09
N SER A 369 -13.59 10.47 14.17
CA SER A 369 -14.77 10.89 13.43
C SER A 369 -14.57 10.89 11.90
N ILE A 370 -13.34 11.07 11.43
CA ILE A 370 -13.01 10.92 10.01
C ILE A 370 -13.10 9.45 9.63
N LEU A 371 -12.33 8.60 10.31
CA LEU A 371 -12.21 7.17 9.98
C LEU A 371 -13.51 6.38 10.24
N THR A 372 -14.48 6.92 10.98
CA THR A 372 -15.76 6.25 11.26
C THR A 372 -16.97 6.98 10.68
N ASN A 373 -16.76 7.91 9.74
CA ASN A 373 -17.87 8.59 9.07
C ASN A 373 -18.60 7.61 8.12
N LEU A 374 -19.70 7.03 8.61
CA LEU A 374 -20.51 6.05 7.89
C LEU A 374 -21.09 6.58 6.56
N ALA A 375 -21.32 7.89 6.45
CA ALA A 375 -21.87 8.47 5.22
C ALA A 375 -20.82 8.48 4.08
N VAL A 376 -19.56 8.78 4.42
CA VAL A 376 -18.45 8.72 3.45
C VAL A 376 -18.07 7.27 3.15
N ILE A 377 -18.06 6.40 4.16
CA ILE A 377 -17.82 4.95 3.99
C ILE A 377 -18.89 4.33 3.10
N ALA A 378 -20.15 4.74 3.19
CA ALA A 378 -21.21 4.22 2.32
C ALA A 378 -20.97 4.52 0.83
N VAL A 379 -20.31 5.64 0.51
CA VAL A 379 -19.88 5.91 -0.87
C VAL A 379 -18.78 4.97 -1.29
N ASP A 380 -17.76 4.77 -0.46
CA ASP A 380 -16.68 3.80 -0.73
C ASP A 380 -17.23 2.39 -0.99
N GLN A 381 -18.09 1.94 -0.08
CA GLN A 381 -18.68 0.60 -0.03
C GLN A 381 -19.95 0.45 -0.90
N ASP A 382 -20.23 1.40 -1.79
CA ASP A 382 -21.36 1.30 -2.70
C ASP A 382 -21.24 0.07 -3.61
N ARG A 383 -22.32 -0.72 -3.69
CA ARG A 383 -22.31 -2.02 -4.37
C ARG A 383 -22.28 -1.94 -5.89
N LEU A 384 -22.52 -0.77 -6.49
CA LEU A 384 -22.24 -0.58 -7.91
C LEU A 384 -20.73 -0.77 -8.17
N GLY A 385 -19.91 -0.53 -7.15
CA GLY A 385 -18.48 -0.82 -7.16
C GLY A 385 -17.73 -0.03 -8.22
N ARG A 386 -18.14 1.21 -8.46
CA ARG A 386 -17.49 2.09 -9.43
C ARG A 386 -16.58 3.07 -8.73
N GLN A 387 -15.39 3.26 -9.26
CA GLN A 387 -14.53 4.38 -8.90
C GLN A 387 -15.10 5.68 -9.48
N GLY A 388 -15.10 6.73 -8.67
CA GLY A 388 -15.42 8.09 -9.09
C GLY A 388 -14.37 8.62 -10.04
N TYR A 389 -14.79 9.51 -10.95
CA TYR A 389 -13.96 10.02 -12.02
C TYR A 389 -14.07 11.54 -12.14
N PRO A 390 -13.03 12.21 -12.65
CA PRO A 390 -13.03 13.66 -12.75
C PRO A 390 -13.95 14.12 -13.88
N VAL A 391 -14.80 15.10 -13.60
CA VAL A 391 -15.60 15.81 -14.61
C VAL A 391 -15.12 17.23 -14.85
N ALA A 392 -14.27 17.76 -13.97
CA ALA A 392 -13.56 19.02 -14.17
C ALA A 392 -12.23 19.02 -13.40
N THR A 393 -11.16 19.43 -14.06
CA THR A 393 -9.84 19.63 -13.45
C THR A 393 -9.21 20.88 -14.04
N ALA A 394 -8.96 21.90 -13.22
CA ALA A 394 -8.32 23.14 -13.68
C ALA A 394 -7.59 23.82 -12.53
N GLY A 395 -6.32 24.20 -12.74
CA GLY A 395 -5.54 24.99 -11.78
C GLY A 395 -5.41 24.37 -10.37
N GLY A 396 -5.50 23.04 -10.23
CA GLY A 396 -5.51 22.36 -8.92
C GLY A 396 -6.90 22.27 -8.26
N HIS A 397 -7.97 22.48 -9.01
CA HIS A 397 -9.35 22.42 -8.52
C HIS A 397 -10.00 21.23 -9.19
N TRP A 398 -10.63 20.37 -8.40
CA TRP A 398 -11.13 19.08 -8.87
C TRP A 398 -12.62 18.96 -8.59
N VAL A 399 -13.35 18.44 -9.57
CA VAL A 399 -14.73 17.99 -9.44
C VAL A 399 -14.76 16.53 -9.86
N LEU A 400 -15.12 15.65 -8.94
CA LEU A 400 -15.30 14.22 -9.21
C LEU A 400 -16.77 13.86 -9.07
N THR A 401 -17.16 12.79 -9.77
CA THR A 401 -18.45 12.15 -9.55
C THR A 401 -18.33 10.65 -9.59
N LYS A 402 -19.12 9.98 -8.75
CA LYS A 402 -19.28 8.54 -8.69
C LYS A 402 -20.77 8.19 -8.78
N PRO A 403 -21.20 7.38 -9.77
CA PRO A 403 -22.54 6.80 -9.75
C PRO A 403 -22.70 5.87 -8.55
N LEU A 404 -23.84 5.96 -7.89
CA LEU A 404 -24.22 5.08 -6.78
C LEU A 404 -25.33 4.11 -7.23
N VAL A 405 -25.45 2.98 -6.55
CA VAL A 405 -26.38 1.91 -6.93
C VAL A 405 -27.84 2.34 -6.90
N ASN A 406 -28.17 3.33 -6.07
CA ASN A 406 -29.52 3.87 -5.91
C ASN A 406 -29.90 4.90 -6.99
N GLY A 407 -28.99 5.23 -7.91
CA GLY A 407 -29.19 6.23 -8.96
C GLY A 407 -28.68 7.63 -8.62
N ASP A 408 -28.22 7.85 -7.38
CA ASP A 408 -27.63 9.12 -6.96
C ASP A 408 -26.20 9.28 -7.48
N ARG A 409 -25.63 10.46 -7.24
CA ARG A 409 -24.22 10.74 -7.47
C ARG A 409 -23.55 11.17 -6.18
N ALA A 410 -22.49 10.46 -5.79
CA ALA A 410 -21.49 11.08 -4.94
C ALA A 410 -20.71 12.11 -5.77
N VAL A 411 -20.44 13.26 -5.16
CA VAL A 411 -19.77 14.41 -5.80
C VAL A 411 -18.77 15.01 -4.85
N VAL A 412 -17.51 15.06 -5.28
CA VAL A 412 -16.44 15.74 -4.54
C VAL A 412 -16.07 17.04 -5.25
N LEU A 413 -16.04 18.14 -4.48
CA LEU A 413 -15.32 19.36 -4.86
C LEU A 413 -14.08 19.46 -3.98
N PHE A 414 -12.89 19.45 -4.61
CA PHE A 414 -11.62 19.43 -3.90
C PHE A 414 -10.73 20.59 -4.35
N ASN A 415 -10.31 21.41 -3.39
CA ASN A 415 -9.35 22.47 -3.59
C ASN A 415 -7.95 21.97 -3.25
N ALA A 416 -7.17 21.62 -4.27
CA ALA A 416 -5.83 21.12 -4.05
C ALA A 416 -4.79 22.25 -3.77
N THR A 417 -5.21 23.51 -3.81
CA THR A 417 -4.31 24.68 -3.79
C THR A 417 -4.16 25.29 -2.39
N SER A 418 -3.16 26.15 -2.25
CA SER A 418 -2.88 26.89 -1.01
C SER A 418 -3.76 28.12 -0.79
N LYS A 419 -4.77 28.37 -1.64
CA LYS A 419 -5.66 29.54 -1.57
C LYS A 419 -7.11 29.12 -1.46
N GLN A 420 -7.88 29.87 -0.70
CA GLN A 420 -9.33 29.68 -0.65
C GLN A 420 -9.95 29.96 -2.03
N VAL A 421 -10.92 29.14 -2.43
CA VAL A 421 -11.57 29.27 -3.73
C VAL A 421 -13.00 28.73 -3.72
N THR A 422 -13.86 29.33 -4.55
CA THR A 422 -15.18 28.78 -4.85
C THR A 422 -15.07 27.83 -6.03
N ILE A 423 -15.39 26.54 -5.82
CA ILE A 423 -15.50 25.54 -6.88
C ILE A 423 -16.97 25.32 -7.17
N SER A 424 -17.33 25.23 -8.45
CA SER A 424 -18.71 25.01 -8.88
C SER A 424 -18.79 23.98 -10.01
N THR A 425 -19.91 23.23 -10.05
CA THR A 425 -20.29 22.33 -11.14
C THR A 425 -21.81 22.35 -11.32
N THR A 426 -22.31 21.57 -12.28
CA THR A 426 -23.75 21.41 -12.50
C THR A 426 -24.18 19.95 -12.39
N VAL A 427 -25.45 19.72 -12.07
CA VAL A 427 -26.05 18.37 -12.04
C VAL A 427 -25.92 17.66 -13.38
N ALA A 428 -26.05 18.39 -14.49
CA ALA A 428 -25.83 17.87 -15.83
C ALA A 428 -24.38 17.39 -16.04
N ARG A 429 -23.39 18.14 -15.54
CA ARG A 429 -21.97 17.80 -15.69
C ARG A 429 -21.56 16.57 -14.88
N ILE A 430 -22.20 16.34 -13.72
CA ILE A 430 -22.00 15.13 -12.91
C ILE A 430 -22.84 13.93 -13.42
N GLY A 431 -23.61 14.11 -14.50
CA GLY A 431 -24.36 13.03 -15.13
C GLY A 431 -25.76 12.78 -14.57
N LEU A 432 -26.38 13.78 -13.94
CA LEU A 432 -27.80 13.78 -13.56
C LEU A 432 -28.60 14.71 -14.48
N THR A 433 -29.74 14.23 -14.95
CA THR A 433 -30.67 15.00 -15.80
C THR A 433 -32.11 14.62 -15.47
N GLY A 434 -33.08 15.34 -16.04
CA GLY A 434 -34.49 14.94 -16.01
C GLY A 434 -35.28 15.36 -14.76
N SER A 435 -34.64 15.89 -13.72
CA SER A 435 -35.33 16.55 -12.60
C SER A 435 -35.15 18.07 -12.60
N SER A 436 -36.18 18.78 -12.11
CA SER A 436 -36.20 20.21 -11.89
C SER A 436 -35.57 20.62 -10.53
N SER A 437 -35.33 19.67 -9.62
CA SER A 437 -34.71 19.93 -8.31
C SER A 437 -33.93 18.72 -7.80
N TYR A 438 -32.85 18.95 -7.07
CA TYR A 438 -31.99 17.90 -6.53
C TYR A 438 -31.71 18.16 -5.06
N SER A 439 -31.65 17.09 -4.27
CA SER A 439 -31.15 17.10 -2.90
C SER A 439 -29.63 17.12 -2.92
N LEU A 440 -29.02 17.93 -2.06
CA LEU A 440 -27.58 17.95 -1.79
C LEU A 440 -27.37 17.64 -0.31
N LEU A 441 -27.05 16.40 0.01
CA LEU A 441 -26.67 15.98 1.35
C LEU A 441 -25.16 16.11 1.52
N ASN A 442 -24.70 16.99 2.41
CA ASN A 442 -23.28 17.09 2.74
C ASN A 442 -22.88 15.93 3.66
N LEU A 443 -22.01 15.04 3.20
CA LEU A 443 -21.64 13.80 3.91
C LEU A 443 -20.77 14.05 5.15
N TRP A 444 -20.25 15.26 5.32
CA TRP A 444 -19.46 15.64 6.48
C TRP A 444 -20.25 16.38 7.56
N SER A 445 -21.25 17.19 7.18
CA SER A 445 -22.06 17.93 8.14
C SER A 445 -23.43 17.30 8.41
N GLY A 446 -23.88 16.39 7.55
CA GLY A 446 -25.23 15.83 7.58
C GLY A 446 -26.32 16.81 7.14
N LEU A 447 -25.95 18.03 6.73
CA LEU A 447 -26.90 19.05 6.30
C LEU A 447 -27.36 18.76 4.87
N THR A 448 -28.67 18.80 4.66
CA THR A 448 -29.29 18.69 3.34
C THR A 448 -29.75 20.05 2.85
N SER A 449 -29.48 20.34 1.59
CA SER A 449 -30.00 21.51 0.88
C SER A 449 -30.61 21.09 -0.45
N LYS A 450 -31.21 22.04 -1.20
CA LYS A 450 -31.75 21.79 -2.53
C LYS A 450 -31.06 22.67 -3.56
N THR A 451 -30.94 22.18 -4.79
CA THR A 451 -30.53 22.99 -5.95
C THR A 451 -31.48 22.75 -7.12
N SER A 452 -31.57 23.73 -8.01
CA SER A 452 -32.18 23.58 -9.34
C SER A 452 -31.17 23.16 -10.42
N GLY A 453 -29.88 23.07 -10.07
CA GLY A 453 -28.87 22.48 -10.96
C GLY A 453 -27.42 22.89 -10.74
N VAL A 454 -27.14 23.88 -9.89
CA VAL A 454 -25.77 24.32 -9.56
C VAL A 454 -25.32 23.73 -8.22
N ILE A 455 -24.13 23.17 -8.19
CA ILE A 455 -23.47 22.68 -6.97
C ILE A 455 -22.23 23.54 -6.77
N THR A 456 -22.10 24.18 -5.61
CA THR A 456 -21.00 25.11 -5.34
C THR A 456 -20.56 25.04 -3.88
N ALA A 457 -19.28 25.27 -3.65
CA ALA A 457 -18.74 25.42 -2.31
C ALA A 457 -17.53 26.35 -2.31
N ASN A 458 -17.45 27.19 -1.27
CA ASN A 458 -16.28 27.99 -0.97
C ASN A 458 -15.35 27.19 -0.03
N LEU A 459 -14.20 26.78 -0.54
CA LEU A 459 -13.31 25.81 0.08
C LEU A 459 -12.00 26.48 0.51
N PRO A 460 -11.63 26.38 1.80
CA PRO A 460 -10.27 26.68 2.26
C PRO A 460 -9.19 25.92 1.48
N PRO A 461 -7.91 26.33 1.62
CA PRO A 461 -6.79 25.57 1.10
C PRO A 461 -6.84 24.08 1.48
N HIS A 462 -6.49 23.20 0.55
CA HIS A 462 -6.36 21.75 0.76
C HIS A 462 -7.60 21.07 1.36
N SER A 463 -8.78 21.64 1.13
CA SER A 463 -10.03 21.17 1.74
C SER A 463 -10.99 20.60 0.70
N VAL A 464 -11.97 19.87 1.21
CA VAL A 464 -12.93 19.11 0.41
C VAL A 464 -14.34 19.36 0.90
N VAL A 465 -15.30 19.27 -0.01
CA VAL A 465 -16.68 18.92 0.32
C VAL A 465 -17.09 17.70 -0.48
N MET A 466 -17.89 16.86 0.13
CA MET A 466 -18.44 15.65 -0.47
C MET A 466 -19.95 15.66 -0.28
N TYR A 467 -20.67 15.48 -1.37
CA TYR A 467 -22.12 15.44 -1.40
C TYR A 467 -22.62 14.11 -1.91
N ASP A 468 -23.74 13.65 -1.38
CA ASP A 468 -24.66 12.78 -2.10
C ASP A 468 -25.74 13.64 -2.77
N VAL A 469 -25.93 13.44 -4.07
CA VAL A 469 -26.80 14.25 -4.92
C VAL A 469 -27.87 13.38 -5.55
N ALA A 470 -29.11 13.61 -5.13
CA ALA A 470 -30.28 12.82 -5.53
C ALA A 470 -31.30 13.67 -6.29
N PRO A 471 -31.85 13.20 -7.43
CA PRO A 471 -33.00 13.84 -8.05
C PRO A 471 -34.20 13.89 -7.10
N LEU A 472 -34.91 15.01 -7.05
CA LEU A 472 -36.19 15.16 -6.35
C LEU A 472 -37.31 15.19 -7.39
N GLY A 473 -38.28 14.27 -7.30
CA GLY A 473 -39.40 14.18 -8.24
C GLY A 473 -39.70 12.76 -8.63
#